data_AF-A0AA45R5B0-F1
#
_entry.id   AF-A0AA45R5B0-F1
#
_cell.length_a   1.000
_cell.length_b   1.000
_cell.length_c   1.000
_cell.angle_alpha   90.00
_cell.angle_beta   90.00
_cell.angle_gamma   90.00
#
_symmetry.space_group_name_H-M   'P 1'
#
loop_
_entity.id
_entity.type
_entity.pdbx_description
1 polymer ?
#
loop_
_entity_poly.entity_id
_entity_poly.type
_entity_poly.pdbx_seq_one_letter_code
_entity_poly.pdbx_strand_id
1 'polypeptide(L)' 'MSEVAEAVLEILSDVLEVSRGELRATPVLAAHEWDSTSSLDALSQLETGLGVRVDLRAFHAARTVADVVDLVSPQFEPV' A
#
# COMPACT_ATOMS: atom_id res chain seq x y z
N MET A 1 0.95 15.39 1.77
CA MET A 1 1.20 14.00 1.36
C MET A 1 1.42 13.99 -0.13
N SER A 2 2.32 13.14 -0.64
CA SER A 2 2.54 12.96 -2.09
C SER A 2 1.35 12.27 -2.74
N GLU A 3 1.19 12.45 -4.05
CA GLU A 3 0.14 11.79 -4.85
C GLU A 3 0.20 10.26 -4.75
N VAL A 4 1.42 9.71 -4.76
CA VAL A 4 1.70 8.29 -4.47
C VAL A 4 1.08 7.85 -3.15
N ALA A 5 1.26 8.64 -2.08
CA ALA A 5 0.79 8.26 -0.77
C ALA A 5 -0.73 8.23 -0.67
N GLU A 6 -1.43 9.13 -1.37
CA GLU A 6 -2.89 9.08 -1.49
C GLU A 6 -3.35 7.84 -2.25
N ALA A 7 -2.71 7.52 -3.37
CA ALA A 7 -3.08 6.37 -4.19
C ALA A 7 -2.80 5.03 -3.48
N VAL A 8 -1.67 4.92 -2.78
CA VAL A 8 -1.34 3.77 -1.92
C VAL A 8 -2.37 3.63 -0.79
N LEU A 9 -2.75 4.74 -0.15
CA LEU A 9 -3.78 4.71 0.90
C LEU A 9 -5.15 4.29 0.37
N GLU A 10 -5.51 4.71 -0.83
CA GLU A 10 -6.76 4.31 -1.48
C GLU A 10 -6.80 2.81 -1.70
N ILE A 11 -5.75 2.24 -2.30
CA ILE A 11 -5.65 0.80 -2.56
C ILE A 11 -5.65 0.00 -1.24
N LEU A 12 -4.83 0.41 -0.27
CA LEU A 12 -4.79 -0.27 1.03
C LEU A 12 -6.12 -0.16 1.78
N SER A 13 -6.85 0.94 1.63
CA SER A 13 -8.17 1.11 2.24
C SER A 13 -9.23 0.18 1.64
N ASP A 14 -9.16 -0.06 0.33
CA ASP A 14 -10.05 -0.99 -0.36
C ASP A 14 -9.77 -2.43 0.07
N VAL A 15 -8.50 -2.83 0.05
CA VAL A 15 -8.08 -4.20 0.39
C VAL A 15 -8.32 -4.57 1.84
N LEU A 16 -8.08 -3.63 2.77
CA LEU A 16 -8.26 -3.85 4.19
C LEU A 16 -9.70 -3.56 4.65
N GLU A 17 -10.59 -3.14 3.74
CA GLU A 17 -11.98 -2.76 4.03
C GLU A 17 -12.11 -1.72 5.17
N VAL A 18 -11.10 -0.86 5.33
CA VAL A 18 -11.05 0.19 6.36
C VAL A 18 -11.03 1.58 5.74
N SER A 19 -11.38 2.59 6.53
CA SER A 19 -11.34 3.96 6.02
C SER A 19 -9.91 4.50 5.86
N ARG A 20 -9.67 5.34 4.85
CA ARG A 20 -8.40 6.09 4.71
C ARG A 20 -8.05 6.93 5.96
N GLY A 21 -9.05 7.37 6.72
CA GLY A 21 -8.83 8.10 7.98
C GLY A 21 -8.26 7.20 9.07
N GLU A 22 -8.73 5.96 9.13
CA GLU A 22 -8.26 4.93 10.06
C GLU A 22 -6.84 4.44 9.73
N LEU A 23 -6.53 4.23 8.44
CA LEU A 23 -5.15 3.92 8.02
C LEU A 23 -4.18 5.08 8.29
N ARG A 24 -4.65 6.34 8.22
CA ARG A 24 -3.82 7.49 8.61
C ARG A 24 -3.61 7.56 10.13
N ALA A 25 -4.64 7.25 10.91
CA ALA A 25 -4.55 7.25 12.37
C ALA A 25 -3.69 6.07 12.88
N THR A 26 -3.78 4.93 12.22
CA THR A 26 -3.06 3.69 12.53
C THR A 26 -2.33 3.19 11.28
N PRO A 27 -1.16 3.77 10.94
CA PRO A 27 -0.42 3.46 9.71
C PRO A 27 0.31 2.11 9.75
N VAL A 28 0.17 1.35 10.84
CA VAL A 28 0.78 0.03 11.01
C VAL A 28 -0.13 -1.02 10.37
N LEU A 29 0.34 -1.69 9.31
CA LEU A 29 -0.45 -2.68 8.57
C LEU A 29 -0.83 -3.87 9.45
N ALA A 30 0.08 -4.33 10.31
CA ALA A 30 -0.17 -5.43 11.24
C ALA A 30 -1.22 -5.11 12.34
N ALA A 31 -1.67 -3.86 12.46
CA ALA A 31 -2.78 -3.50 13.33
C ALA A 31 -4.15 -3.74 12.68
N HIS A 32 -4.16 -4.05 11.37
CA HIS A 32 -5.33 -4.38 10.57
C HIS A 32 -5.30 -5.87 10.19
N GLU A 33 -6.31 -6.36 9.46
CA GLU A 33 -6.36 -7.73 8.92
C GLU A 33 -5.37 -7.95 7.76
N TRP A 34 -4.10 -7.64 8.01
CA TRP A 34 -2.99 -7.78 7.07
C TRP A 34 -2.44 -9.21 7.12
N ASP A 35 -3.01 -10.08 6.28
CA ASP A 35 -2.64 -11.48 6.13
C ASP A 35 -2.00 -11.76 4.77
N SER A 36 -1.67 -13.03 4.49
CA SER A 36 -1.07 -13.43 3.22
C SER A 36 -1.95 -13.14 2.01
N THR A 37 -3.28 -13.17 2.17
CA THR A 37 -4.25 -12.93 1.11
C THR A 37 -4.39 -11.44 0.84
N SER A 38 -4.66 -10.64 1.88
CA SER A 38 -4.80 -9.19 1.75
C SER A 38 -3.49 -8.52 1.34
N SER A 39 -2.33 -9.03 1.77
CA SER A 39 -1.05 -8.55 1.25
C SER A 39 -0.85 -8.86 -0.25
N LEU A 40 -1.19 -10.06 -0.74
CA LEU A 40 -1.09 -10.38 -2.16
C LEU A 40 -2.09 -9.59 -3.02
N ASP A 41 -3.30 -9.37 -2.51
CA ASP A 41 -4.30 -8.56 -3.20
C ASP A 41 -3.85 -7.09 -3.28
N ALA A 42 -3.38 -6.51 -2.17
CA ALA A 42 -2.79 -5.18 -2.17
C ALA A 42 -1.62 -5.06 -3.14
N LEU A 43 -0.73 -6.05 -3.19
CA LEU A 43 0.37 -6.06 -4.16
C LEU A 43 -0.14 -6.00 -5.60
N SER A 44 -1.08 -6.88 -5.95
CA SER A 44 -1.68 -6.95 -7.29
C SER A 44 -2.36 -5.64 -7.68
N GLN A 45 -3.09 -5.03 -6.74
CA GLN A 45 -3.76 -3.75 -6.95
C GLN A 45 -2.78 -2.58 -7.06
N LEU A 46 -1.69 -2.57 -6.29
CA LEU A 46 -0.62 -1.56 -6.41
C LEU A 46 0.05 -1.62 -7.78
N GLU A 47 0.41 -2.81 -8.24
CA GLU A 47 1.05 -2.98 -9.55
C GLU A 47 0.11 -2.61 -10.70
N THR A 48 -1.16 -3.02 -10.63
CA THR A 48 -2.14 -2.74 -11.68
C THR A 48 -2.63 -1.29 -11.65
N GLY A 49 -2.92 -0.76 -10.47
CA GLY A 49 -3.49 0.58 -10.28
C GLY A 49 -2.47 1.70 -10.47
N LEU A 50 -1.20 1.46 -10.14
CA LEU A 50 -0.13 2.46 -10.27
C LEU A 50 0.83 2.17 -11.43
N GLY A 51 0.69 1.02 -12.10
CA GLY A 51 1.56 0.63 -13.21
C GLY A 51 3.01 0.35 -12.80
N VAL A 52 3.24 0.05 -11.52
CA VAL A 52 4.57 -0.20 -10.96
C VAL A 52 4.86 -1.70 -10.81
N ARG A 53 6.12 -2.06 -10.52
CA ARG A 53 6.47 -3.41 -10.09
C ARG A 53 7.04 -3.39 -8.68
N VAL A 54 6.36 -4.02 -7.74
CA VAL A 54 6.80 -4.00 -6.35
C VAL A 54 7.46 -5.34 -6.04
N ASP A 55 8.67 -5.28 -5.48
CA ASP A 55 9.36 -6.49 -5.04
C ASP A 55 8.59 -7.15 -3.89
N LEU A 56 8.11 -8.38 -4.11
CA LEU A 56 7.33 -9.14 -3.13
C LEU A 56 8.06 -9.30 -1.79
N ARG A 57 9.38 -9.48 -1.80
CA ARG A 57 10.16 -9.67 -0.57
C ARG A 57 10.27 -8.36 0.20
N ALA A 58 10.47 -7.25 -0.49
CA ALA A 58 10.48 -5.92 0.13
C ALA A 58 9.09 -5.52 0.66
N PHE A 59 8.03 -5.83 -0.11
CA PHE A 59 6.65 -5.61 0.29
C PHE A 59 6.26 -6.45 1.51
N HIS A 60 6.67 -7.72 1.56
CA HIS A 60 6.42 -8.56 2.73
C HIS A 60 7.19 -8.08 3.98
N ALA A 61 8.31 -7.38 3.79
CA ALA A 61 9.05 -6.75 4.88
C ALA A 61 8.43 -5.42 5.34
N ALA A 62 7.56 -4.80 4.53
CA ALA A 62 6.87 -3.56 4.87
C ALA A 62 5.93 -3.78 6.06
N ARG A 63 6.00 -2.88 7.05
CA ARG A 63 5.16 -2.94 8.26
C ARG A 63 4.18 -1.78 8.34
N THR A 64 4.45 -0.72 7.60
CA THR A 64 3.65 0.51 7.61
C THR A 64 3.26 0.95 6.21
N VAL A 65 2.23 1.79 6.13
CA VAL A 65 1.85 2.46 4.88
C VAL A 65 3.02 3.25 4.29
N ALA A 66 3.83 3.88 5.13
CA ALA A 66 5.01 4.65 4.68
C ALA A 66 6.04 3.75 3.99
N ASP A 67 6.30 2.56 4.53
CA ASP A 67 7.22 1.60 3.89
C ASP A 67 6.73 1.21 2.49
N VAL A 68 5.41 1.01 2.32
CA VAL A 68 4.82 0.70 1.01
C VAL A 68 4.95 1.88 0.05
N VAL A 69 4.71 3.10 0.53
CA VAL A 69 4.90 4.32 -0.27
C VAL A 69 6.35 4.45 -0.72
N ASP A 70 7.33 4.19 0.15
CA ASP A 70 8.75 4.28 -0.19
C ASP A 70 9.17 3.24 -1.25
N LEU A 71 8.52 2.07 -1.29
CA LEU A 71 8.74 1.05 -2.33
C LEU A 71 8.22 1.47 -3.71
N VAL A 72 7.12 2.21 -3.73
CA VAL A 72 6.39 2.59 -4.96
C VAL A 72 6.84 3.96 -5.49
N SER A 73 7.14 4.91 -4.61
CA SER A 73 7.48 6.29 -4.96
C SER A 73 8.59 6.45 -6.00
N PRO A 74 9.67 5.65 -6.04
CA PRO A 74 10.69 5.80 -7.09
C PRO A 74 10.25 5.32 -8.48
N GLN A 75 9.13 4.60 -8.58
CA GLN A 75 8.60 4.03 -9.83
C GLN A 75 7.33 4.74 -10.31
N PHE A 76 6.71 5.52 -9.44
CA PHE A 76 5.51 6.27 -9.77
C PHE A 76 5.85 7.50 -10.62
N GLU A 77 5.42 7.49 -11.87
CA GLU A 77 5.39 8.66 -12.73
C GLU A 77 3.97 9.24 -12.72
N PRO A 78 3.77 10.48 -12.23
CA PRO A 78 2.48 11.14 -12.39
C PRO A 78 2.23 11.39 -13.88
N VAL A 79 1.11 10.87 -14.39
CA VAL A 79 0.69 11.03 -15.79
C VAL A 79 0.06 12.40 -16.03
#